data_AF-W1IAE2-F1
#
_entry.id   AF-W1IAE2-F1
#
_cell.length_a   1.000
_cell.length_b   1.000
_cell.length_c   1.000
_cell.angle_alpha   90.00
_cell.angle_beta   90.00
_cell.angle_gamma   90.00
#
_symmetry.space_group_name_H-M   'P 1'
#
loop_
_entity.id
_entity.type
_entity.pdbx_description
1 polymer ?
#
loop_
_entity_poly.entity_id
_entity_poly.type
_entity_poly.pdbx_seq_one_letter_code
_entity_poly.pdbx_strand_id
1 'polypeptide(L)'
;LIPEGQSDTACFDNALELLVMGGYSLTHAAMLLIPEAWAGNDLMNKKRKAFYEHHAALMEPWDGPAAVAFTDGIQIGATLDRNGLRPARYLITDDDLVVMASEMGVLDIPEEKIIKKWRLQPGKMFLIDLEKGQIIDDETIKNELADEQDYAKILAENTNSN
;
A
#
# COMPACT_ATOMS: atom_id res chain seq x y z
N LEU A 1 -20.63 -10.65 3.35
CA LEU A 1 -19.86 -9.39 3.29
C LEU A 1 -19.38 -9.09 1.87
N ILE A 2 -19.12 -10.10 1.02
CA ILE A 2 -18.87 -9.91 -0.42
C ILE A 2 -19.96 -10.66 -1.21
N PRO A 3 -20.99 -9.98 -1.74
CA PRO A 3 -22.04 -10.62 -2.55
C PRO A 3 -21.58 -10.85 -4.00
N GLU A 4 -22.08 -11.90 -4.63
CA GLU A 4 -21.88 -12.11 -6.07
C GLU A 4 -22.56 -11.01 -6.91
N GLY A 5 -21.94 -10.65 -8.04
CA GLY A 5 -22.48 -9.66 -8.98
C GLY A 5 -22.11 -8.20 -8.69
N GLN A 6 -21.25 -7.93 -7.70
CA GLN A 6 -20.66 -6.60 -7.50
C GLN A 6 -19.48 -6.35 -8.45
N SER A 7 -19.10 -5.08 -8.63
CA SER A 7 -17.89 -4.74 -9.39
C SER A 7 -16.63 -5.17 -8.64
N ASP A 8 -15.54 -5.42 -9.36
CA ASP A 8 -14.24 -5.78 -8.78
C ASP A 8 -13.79 -4.76 -7.72
N THR A 9 -14.03 -3.46 -7.95
CA THR A 9 -13.72 -2.39 -7.00
C THR A 9 -14.53 -2.50 -5.70
N ALA A 10 -15.83 -2.83 -5.79
CA ALA A 10 -16.66 -3.01 -4.60
C ALA A 10 -16.25 -4.26 -3.82
N CYS A 11 -15.89 -5.34 -4.51
CA CYS A 11 -15.37 -6.54 -3.86
C CYS A 11 -14.02 -6.28 -3.17
N PHE A 12 -13.14 -5.48 -3.78
CA PHE A 12 -11.88 -5.05 -3.18
C PHE A 12 -12.10 -4.22 -1.91
N ASP A 13 -13.01 -3.24 -1.97
CA ASP A 13 -13.36 -2.38 -0.83
C ASP A 13 -13.87 -3.21 0.36
N ASN A 14 -14.80 -4.14 0.11
CA ASN A 14 -15.29 -5.06 1.13
C ASN A 14 -14.19 -5.96 1.72
N ALA A 15 -13.23 -6.41 0.90
CA ALA A 15 -12.11 -7.22 1.36
C ALA A 15 -11.14 -6.42 2.24
N LEU A 16 -10.86 -5.17 1.85
CA LEU A 16 -10.05 -4.25 2.64
C LEU A 16 -10.73 -3.95 3.98
N GLU A 17 -12.02 -3.63 3.97
CA GLU A 17 -12.81 -3.37 5.18
C GLU A 17 -12.81 -4.60 6.10
N LEU A 18 -13.00 -5.80 5.55
CA LEU A 18 -12.98 -7.05 6.33
C LEU A 18 -11.65 -7.27 7.05
N LEU A 19 -10.52 -7.03 6.38
CA LEU A 19 -9.19 -7.15 6.99
C LEU A 19 -9.00 -6.11 8.10
N VAL A 20 -9.37 -4.86 7.86
CA VAL A 20 -9.27 -3.78 8.86
C VAL A 20 -10.14 -4.09 10.09
N MET A 21 -11.39 -4.51 9.89
CA MET A 21 -12.27 -4.97 10.98
C MET A 21 -11.73 -6.21 11.69
N GLY A 22 -10.96 -7.04 10.99
CA GLY A 22 -10.26 -8.21 11.53
C GLY A 22 -9.03 -7.88 12.39
N GLY A 23 -8.68 -6.60 12.52
CA GLY A 23 -7.58 -6.12 13.37
C GLY A 23 -6.27 -5.82 12.62
N TYR A 24 -6.26 -5.93 11.29
CA TYR A 24 -5.13 -5.47 10.49
C TYR A 24 -5.13 -3.94 10.43
N SER A 25 -3.94 -3.33 10.46
CA SER A 25 -3.84 -1.90 10.14
C SER A 25 -4.20 -1.67 8.66
N LEU A 26 -4.61 -0.45 8.31
CA LEU A 26 -4.98 -0.09 6.94
C LEU A 26 -3.85 -0.37 5.94
N THR A 27 -2.61 -0.03 6.32
CA THR A 27 -1.41 -0.26 5.50
C THR A 27 -1.06 -1.73 5.38
N HIS A 28 -1.23 -2.51 6.47
CA HIS A 28 -1.02 -3.96 6.45
C HIS A 28 -2.03 -4.63 5.52
N ALA A 29 -3.32 -4.32 5.66
CA ALA A 29 -4.37 -4.85 4.80
C ALA A 29 -4.12 -4.51 3.32
N ALA A 30 -3.74 -3.26 3.01
CA ALA A 30 -3.37 -2.85 1.66
C ALA A 30 -2.16 -3.62 1.11
N MET A 31 -1.15 -3.91 1.95
CA MET A 31 0.03 -4.70 1.55
C MET A 31 -0.27 -6.18 1.33
N LEU A 32 -1.30 -6.74 1.99
CA LEU A 32 -1.77 -8.10 1.74
C LEU A 32 -2.54 -8.20 0.41
N LEU A 33 -3.43 -7.23 0.16
CA LEU A 33 -4.26 -7.22 -1.04
C LEU A 33 -3.45 -6.82 -2.29
N ILE A 34 -2.58 -5.81 -2.20
CA ILE A 34 -1.76 -5.30 -3.29
C ILE A 34 -0.27 -5.36 -2.88
N PRO A 35 0.32 -6.57 -2.77
CA PRO A 35 1.72 -6.69 -2.41
C PRO A 35 2.63 -6.20 -3.54
N GLU A 36 3.77 -5.60 -3.17
CA GLU A 36 4.80 -5.24 -4.13
C GLU A 36 5.45 -6.49 -4.75
N ALA A 37 6.20 -6.32 -5.85
CA ALA A 37 6.92 -7.44 -6.48
C ALA A 37 8.06 -7.96 -5.57
N TRP A 38 7.75 -8.96 -4.75
CA TRP A 38 8.66 -9.57 -3.78
C TRP A 38 9.24 -10.91 -4.24
N ALA A 39 8.46 -11.69 -5.01
CA ALA A 39 8.89 -12.99 -5.51
C ALA A 39 10.04 -12.83 -6.53
N GLY A 40 11.16 -13.50 -6.27
CA GLY A 40 12.37 -13.41 -7.11
C GLY A 40 13.14 -12.09 -7.00
N ASN A 41 12.80 -11.21 -6.06
CA ASN A 41 13.54 -9.97 -5.83
C ASN A 41 14.69 -10.17 -4.83
N ASP A 42 15.91 -10.36 -5.35
CA ASP A 42 17.11 -10.58 -4.52
C ASP A 42 17.66 -9.32 -3.85
N LEU A 43 17.20 -8.13 -4.26
CA LEU A 43 17.58 -6.85 -3.68
C LEU A 43 16.69 -6.45 -2.49
N MET A 44 15.56 -7.15 -2.30
CA MET A 44 14.64 -6.88 -1.20
C MET A 44 15.25 -7.28 0.15
N ASN A 45 14.96 -6.48 1.18
CA ASN A 45 15.30 -6.84 2.55
C ASN A 45 14.72 -8.22 2.91
N LYS A 46 15.54 -9.09 3.52
CA LYS A 46 15.14 -10.47 3.87
C LYS A 46 13.91 -10.55 4.78
N LYS A 47 13.78 -9.64 5.74
CA LYS A 47 12.62 -9.60 6.65
C LYS A 47 11.36 -9.22 5.89
N ARG A 48 11.45 -8.22 5.01
CA ARG A 48 10.32 -7.82 4.14
C ARG A 48 9.92 -8.95 3.19
N LYS A 49 10.89 -9.67 2.62
CA LYS A 49 10.62 -10.86 1.80
C LYS A 49 9.92 -11.95 2.61
N ALA A 50 10.40 -12.24 3.83
CA ALA A 50 9.77 -13.22 4.72
C ALA A 50 8.36 -12.81 5.15
N PHE A 51 8.13 -11.52 5.39
CA PHE A 51 6.80 -10.97 5.65
C PHE A 51 5.84 -11.29 4.48
N TYR A 52 6.23 -10.99 3.24
CA TYR A 52 5.36 -11.27 2.09
C TYR A 52 5.18 -12.77 1.85
N GLU A 53 6.24 -13.57 1.99
CA GLU A 53 6.18 -15.02 1.82
C GLU A 53 5.25 -15.69 2.84
N HIS A 54 5.30 -15.23 4.10
CA HIS A 54 4.37 -15.69 5.14
C HIS A 54 2.91 -15.38 4.78
N HIS A 55 2.63 -14.15 4.35
CA HIS A 55 1.27 -13.71 4.04
C HIS A 55 0.75 -14.21 2.69
N ALA A 56 1.62 -14.58 1.75
CA ALA A 56 1.21 -15.16 0.46
C ALA A 56 0.47 -16.50 0.61
N ALA A 57 0.66 -17.21 1.72
CA ALA A 57 -0.13 -18.40 2.06
C ALA A 57 -1.53 -18.06 2.61
N LEU A 58 -1.77 -16.81 3.04
CA LEU A 58 -3.01 -16.35 3.67
C LEU A 58 -3.93 -15.61 2.70
N MET A 59 -3.36 -14.81 1.79
CA MET A 59 -4.11 -13.98 0.86
C MET A 59 -3.50 -14.05 -0.53
N GLU A 60 -4.32 -14.39 -1.52
CA GLU A 60 -3.91 -14.28 -2.91
C GLU A 60 -3.92 -12.80 -3.33
N PRO A 61 -2.88 -12.32 -4.03
CA PRO A 61 -2.84 -10.93 -4.47
C PRO A 61 -4.02 -10.55 -5.38
N TRP A 62 -4.59 -9.38 -5.14
CA TRP A 62 -5.54 -8.76 -6.04
C TRP A 62 -4.77 -8.10 -7.19
N ASP A 63 -4.50 -8.89 -8.22
CA ASP A 63 -3.71 -8.45 -9.37
C ASP A 63 -4.56 -7.77 -10.45
N GLY A 64 -3.93 -6.93 -11.26
CA GLY A 64 -4.55 -6.15 -12.33
C GLY A 64 -4.15 -4.67 -12.30
N PRO A 65 -4.32 -3.93 -13.42
CA PRO A 65 -3.92 -2.52 -13.49
C PRO A 65 -4.69 -1.63 -12.50
N ALA A 66 -4.03 -1.17 -11.45
CA ALA A 66 -4.68 -0.45 -10.36
C ALA A 66 -3.84 0.74 -9.85
N ALA A 67 -4.53 1.85 -9.62
CA ALA A 67 -4.08 2.94 -8.76
C ALA A 67 -5.18 3.12 -7.71
N VAL A 68 -4.87 2.78 -6.46
CA VAL A 68 -5.86 2.73 -5.39
C VAL A 68 -5.54 3.80 -4.38
N ALA A 69 -6.52 4.64 -4.06
CA ALA A 69 -6.51 5.52 -2.91
C ALA A 69 -7.48 4.97 -1.87
N PHE A 70 -7.10 4.97 -0.61
CA PHE A 70 -7.84 4.36 0.49
C PHE A 70 -7.69 5.20 1.76
N THR A 71 -8.64 5.09 2.68
CA THR A 71 -8.62 5.84 3.95
C THR A 71 -9.50 5.16 4.99
N ASP A 72 -9.12 5.31 6.26
CA ASP A 72 -9.94 4.97 7.43
C ASP A 72 -10.46 6.22 8.16
N GLY A 73 -10.29 7.41 7.56
CA GLY A 73 -10.63 8.71 8.15
C GLY A 73 -9.52 9.34 8.99
N ILE A 74 -8.48 8.59 9.37
CA ILE A 74 -7.30 9.09 10.09
C ILE A 74 -6.08 9.09 9.17
N GLN A 75 -5.90 8.02 8.42
CA GLN A 75 -4.84 7.87 7.43
C GLN A 75 -5.42 7.92 6.03
N ILE A 76 -4.68 8.54 5.11
CA ILE A 76 -4.98 8.56 3.68
C ILE A 76 -3.81 7.91 2.95
N GLY A 77 -4.07 6.78 2.31
CA GLY A 77 -3.07 6.00 1.61
C GLY A 77 -3.33 5.93 0.11
N ALA A 78 -2.25 5.70 -0.64
CA ALA A 78 -2.33 5.36 -2.04
C ALA A 78 -1.24 4.36 -2.42
N THR A 79 -1.58 3.42 -3.30
CA THR A 79 -0.61 2.49 -3.88
C THR A 79 -0.96 2.16 -5.33
N LEU A 80 0.01 1.58 -6.03
CA LEU A 80 -0.18 1.05 -7.38
C LEU A 80 -0.09 -0.47 -7.33
N ASP A 81 -0.65 -1.11 -8.35
CA ASP A 81 -0.34 -2.52 -8.61
C ASP A 81 1.18 -2.75 -8.72
N ARG A 82 1.60 -4.01 -8.55
CA ARG A 82 3.01 -4.40 -8.53
C ARG A 82 3.82 -3.97 -9.77
N ASN A 83 3.15 -3.76 -10.90
CA ASN A 83 3.76 -3.34 -12.17
C ASN A 83 3.56 -1.84 -12.45
N GLY A 84 2.72 -1.15 -11.67
CA GLY A 84 2.39 0.27 -11.83
C GLY A 84 1.80 0.59 -13.19
N LEU A 85 0.78 -0.17 -13.59
CA LEU A 85 0.16 -0.06 -14.91
C LEU A 85 -0.79 1.14 -15.02
N ARG A 86 -1.12 1.79 -13.90
CA ARG A 86 -1.90 3.03 -13.84
C ARG A 86 -1.04 4.19 -13.33
N PRO A 87 -1.14 5.38 -13.93
CA PRO A 87 -0.41 6.53 -13.44
C PRO A 87 -1.07 7.08 -12.16
N ALA A 88 -0.24 7.45 -11.20
CA ALA A 88 -0.62 8.32 -10.09
C ALA A 88 0.49 9.34 -9.85
N ARG A 89 0.11 10.61 -9.82
CA ARG A 89 1.00 11.76 -9.68
C ARG A 89 0.49 12.60 -8.54
N TYR A 90 1.41 13.11 -7.73
CA TYR A 90 1.06 13.98 -6.62
C TYR A 90 1.95 15.20 -6.53
N LEU A 91 1.39 16.26 -5.97
CA LEU A 91 2.10 17.47 -5.59
C LEU A 91 1.82 17.81 -4.13
N ILE A 92 2.74 18.56 -3.54
CA ILE A 92 2.65 19.09 -2.19
C ILE A 92 2.95 20.59 -2.28
N THR A 93 2.15 21.40 -1.62
CA THR A 93 2.37 22.85 -1.51
C THR A 93 3.02 23.24 -0.19
N ASP A 94 3.48 24.49 -0.08
CA ASP A 94 4.06 25.08 1.12
C ASP A 94 3.04 25.35 2.25
N ASP A 95 1.74 25.30 1.94
CA ASP A 95 0.61 25.35 2.88
C ASP A 95 0.01 23.97 3.18
N ASP A 96 0.82 22.91 3.03
CA ASP A 96 0.51 21.51 3.37
C ASP A 96 -0.66 20.87 2.59
N LEU A 97 -1.10 21.48 1.48
CA LEU A 97 -2.05 20.86 0.58
C LEU A 97 -1.36 19.75 -0.22
N VAL A 98 -1.92 18.54 -0.15
CA VAL A 98 -1.54 17.41 -1.00
C VAL A 98 -2.63 17.16 -2.03
N VAL A 99 -2.23 17.10 -3.30
CA VAL A 99 -3.13 16.72 -4.41
C VAL A 99 -2.53 15.53 -5.12
N MET A 100 -3.32 14.46 -5.24
CA MET A 100 -2.96 13.29 -6.04
C MET A 100 -4.05 13.04 -7.10
N ALA A 101 -3.62 12.77 -8.33
CA ALA A 101 -4.49 12.42 -9.43
C ALA A 101 -3.76 11.51 -10.43
N SER A 102 -4.48 11.01 -11.43
CA SER A 102 -3.85 10.27 -12.54
C SER A 102 -2.90 11.14 -13.36
N GLU A 103 -3.13 12.45 -13.39
CA GLU A 103 -2.41 13.44 -14.21
C GLU A 103 -2.02 14.68 -13.39
N MET A 104 -1.02 15.41 -13.87
CA MET A 104 -0.63 16.70 -13.29
C MET A 104 -1.43 17.83 -13.95
N GLY A 105 -1.67 18.92 -13.22
CA GLY A 105 -2.41 20.09 -13.74
C GLY A 105 -3.92 19.91 -13.77
N VAL A 106 -4.46 18.94 -13.01
CA VAL A 106 -5.92 18.77 -12.85
C VAL A 106 -6.57 19.91 -12.04
N LEU A 107 -5.77 20.63 -11.26
CA LEU A 107 -6.17 21.83 -10.52
C LEU A 107 -5.19 22.97 -10.86
N ASP A 108 -5.72 24.19 -10.89
CA ASP A 108 -4.93 25.40 -11.10
C ASP A 108 -4.27 25.83 -9.76
N ILE A 109 -3.04 25.37 -9.56
CA ILE A 109 -2.24 25.65 -8.36
C ILE A 109 -1.01 26.46 -8.78
N PRO A 110 -0.76 27.64 -8.18
CA PRO A 110 0.42 28.44 -8.50
C PRO A 110 1.72 27.65 -8.32
N GLU A 111 2.59 27.69 -9.33
CA GLU A 111 3.82 26.90 -9.35
C GLU A 111 4.76 27.24 -8.17
N GLU A 112 4.78 28.51 -7.77
CA GLU A 112 5.59 29.01 -6.67
C GLU A 112 5.20 28.43 -5.30
N LYS A 113 3.97 27.91 -5.15
CA LYS A 113 3.54 27.22 -3.93
C LYS A 113 3.99 25.77 -3.90
N ILE A 114 4.33 25.17 -5.03
CA ILE A 114 4.55 23.73 -5.12
C ILE A 114 5.97 23.39 -4.67
N ILE A 115 6.09 22.75 -3.50
CA ILE A 115 7.38 22.33 -2.94
C ILE A 115 7.82 20.94 -3.43
N LYS A 116 6.87 20.11 -3.91
CA LYS A 116 7.16 18.79 -4.46
C LYS A 116 6.21 18.43 -5.58
N LYS A 117 6.76 17.85 -6.66
CA LYS A 117 6.01 17.12 -7.68
C LYS A 117 6.63 15.75 -7.86
N TRP A 118 5.83 14.71 -7.81
CA TRP A 118 6.33 13.34 -7.92
C TRP A 118 5.30 12.40 -8.55
N ARG A 119 5.72 11.15 -8.78
CA ARG A 119 4.86 10.07 -9.23
C ARG A 119 4.96 8.90 -8.27
N LEU A 120 3.84 8.24 -8.02
CA LEU A 120 3.84 6.99 -7.27
C LEU A 120 4.54 5.91 -8.10
N GLN A 121 5.39 5.13 -7.45
CA GLN A 121 6.18 4.08 -8.11
C GLN A 121 5.54 2.71 -7.88
N PRO A 122 5.69 1.75 -8.80
CA PRO A 122 5.22 0.38 -8.60
C PRO A 122 5.70 -0.17 -7.26
N GLY A 123 4.78 -0.77 -6.50
CA GLY A 123 5.08 -1.34 -5.19
C GLY A 123 5.36 -0.34 -4.07
N LYS A 124 5.37 0.98 -4.31
CA LYS A 124 5.50 1.99 -3.26
C LYS A 124 4.14 2.42 -2.75
N MET A 125 4.06 2.70 -1.44
CA MET A 125 2.90 3.28 -0.79
C MET A 125 3.17 4.75 -0.46
N PHE A 126 2.19 5.60 -0.72
CA PHE A 126 2.15 6.97 -0.25
C PHE A 126 1.13 7.06 0.88
N LEU A 127 1.55 7.46 2.07
CA LEU A 127 0.68 7.50 3.25
C LEU A 127 0.76 8.86 3.94
N ILE A 128 -0.39 9.45 4.21
CA ILE A 128 -0.54 10.64 5.05
C ILE A 128 -1.20 10.17 6.35
N ASP A 129 -0.60 10.52 7.48
CA ASP A 129 -1.17 10.31 8.81
C ASP A 129 -1.63 11.66 9.36
N LEU A 130 -2.95 11.85 9.44
CA LEU A 130 -3.55 13.13 9.83
C LEU A 130 -3.41 13.40 11.34
N GLU A 131 -3.33 12.36 12.17
CA GLU A 131 -3.08 12.51 13.61
C GLU A 131 -1.64 12.94 13.88
N LYS A 132 -0.67 12.39 13.15
CA LYS A 132 0.74 12.79 13.24
C LYS A 132 1.06 14.05 12.43
N GLY A 133 0.17 14.47 11.52
CA GLY A 133 0.36 15.63 10.66
C GLY A 133 1.55 15.49 9.71
N GLN A 134 1.82 14.29 9.19
CA GLN A 134 2.98 14.04 8.33
C GLN A 134 2.74 12.96 7.28
N ILE A 135 3.55 13.01 6.23
CA ILE A 135 3.65 11.95 5.22
C ILE A 135 4.62 10.90 5.74
N ILE A 136 4.19 9.65 5.81
CA ILE A 136 5.01 8.53 6.26
C ILE A 136 5.74 7.92 5.06
N ASP A 137 7.04 7.65 5.21
CA ASP A 137 7.84 7.02 4.17
C ASP A 137 7.48 5.54 3.97
N ASP A 138 7.47 5.10 2.71
CA ASP A 138 7.18 3.72 2.32
C ASP A 138 8.07 2.69 3.05
N GLU A 139 9.37 2.98 3.17
CA GLU A 139 10.31 2.08 3.82
C GLU A 139 9.99 1.96 5.31
N THR A 140 9.58 3.04 5.96
CA THR A 140 9.16 3.03 7.37
C THR A 140 7.96 2.10 7.56
N ILE A 141 6.88 2.29 6.79
CA ILE A 141 5.65 1.48 6.88
C ILE A 141 5.98 0.00 6.75
N LYS A 142 6.72 -0.35 5.70
CA LYS A 142 7.01 -1.75 5.38
C LYS A 142 8.00 -2.38 6.34
N ASN A 143 8.96 -1.61 6.87
CA ASN A 143 9.91 -2.13 7.86
C ASN A 143 9.21 -2.36 9.19
N GLU A 144 8.33 -1.44 9.63
CA GLU A 144 7.53 -1.63 10.84
C GLU A 144 6.73 -2.94 10.76
N LEU A 145 5.98 -3.14 9.68
CA LEU A 145 5.18 -4.37 9.46
C LEU A 145 6.03 -5.63 9.32
N ALA A 146 7.17 -5.55 8.64
CA ALA A 146 8.08 -6.68 8.50
C ALA A 146 8.83 -7.03 9.80
N ASP A 147 8.90 -6.09 10.75
CA ASP A 147 9.54 -6.25 12.05
C ASP A 147 8.56 -6.63 13.18
N GLU A 148 7.24 -6.64 12.94
CA GLU A 148 6.22 -7.01 13.94
C GLU A 148 6.43 -8.42 14.51
N GLN A 149 6.89 -9.35 13.67
CA GLN A 149 7.17 -10.73 14.04
C GLN A 149 8.44 -11.25 13.35
N ASP A 150 9.02 -12.32 13.89
CA ASP A 150 10.11 -13.04 13.22
C ASP A 150 9.55 -13.99 12.15
N TYR A 151 9.10 -13.43 11.03
CA TYR A 151 8.50 -14.18 9.92
C TYR A 151 9.44 -15.23 9.35
N ALA A 152 10.76 -14.98 9.34
CA ALA A 152 11.74 -15.94 8.86
C ALA A 152 11.76 -17.20 9.74
N LYS A 153 11.68 -17.03 11.06
CA LYS A 153 11.55 -18.14 12.00
C LYS A 153 10.24 -18.91 11.80
N ILE A 154 9.12 -18.21 11.65
CA ILE A 154 7.80 -18.83 11.43
C ILE A 154 7.81 -19.69 10.16
N LEU A 155 8.37 -19.18 9.06
CA LEU A 155 8.48 -19.93 7.80
C LEU A 155 9.36 -21.18 7.94
N ALA A 156 10.47 -21.09 8.67
CA ALA A 156 11.35 -22.22 8.94
C ALA A 156 10.64 -23.32 9.76
N GLU A 157 9.87 -22.95 10.77
CA GLU A 157 9.09 -23.89 11.59
C GLU A 157 8.00 -24.61 10.77
N ASN A 158 7.32 -23.87 9.89
CA ASN A 158 6.31 -24.43 8.99
C ASN A 158 6.91 -25.41 7.95
N THR A 159 8.13 -25.15 7.50
CA THR A 159 8.83 -26.02 6.54
C THR A 159 9.32 -27.31 7.18
N ASN A 160 9.74 -27.27 8.45
CA ASN A 160 10.20 -28.46 9.20
C ASN A 160 9.06 -29.35 9.71
N SER A 161 7.82 -28.89 9.63
CA SER A 161 6.62 -29.61 10.08
C SER A 161 5.92 -30.39 8.97
N ASN A 162 6.43 -30.31 7.73
CA ASN A 162 6.03 -31.10 6.57
C ASN A 162 7.11 -32.13 6.21
#